data_AF-A0A8T5TE58-F1
#
_entry.id   AF-A0A8T5TE58-F1
#
_cell.length_a   1.000
_cell.length_b   1.000
_cell.length_c   1.000
_cell.angle_alpha   90.00
_cell.angle_beta   90.00
_cell.angle_gamma   90.00
#
_symmetry.space_group_name_H-M   'P 1'
#
loop_
_entity.id
_entity.type
_entity.pdbx_description
1 polymer ?
#
loop_
_entity_poly.entity_id
_entity_poly.type
_entity_poly.pdbx_seq_one_letter_code
_entity_poly.pdbx_strand_id
1 'polypeptide(L)'
;MFNSTNQDYFLLFVQDNRSVIHNFEIWRLFTAMFLHADITHLFSNMLALLIFGTTLETNYKFTKSKYLLVYLVSGLIGNIFSLVFIPLDSYSLGASGAIFGLIGAVIILIIFDDPSILLFALFYVAYFLFASFSPGVNTWAHIFGFLGGLLLGYLSNFKEIKQRKLYDY
;
A
#
# COMPACT_ATOMS: atom_id res chain seq x y z
N MET A 1 -19.48 -15.43 -16.47
CA MET A 1 -18.98 -16.69 -15.87
C MET A 1 -17.70 -17.06 -16.62
N PHE A 2 -16.56 -17.13 -15.93
CA PHE A 2 -15.30 -17.60 -16.52
C PHE A 2 -15.29 -19.14 -16.53
N ASN A 3 -14.83 -19.77 -17.61
CA ASN A 3 -14.65 -21.23 -17.69
C ASN A 3 -13.54 -21.70 -16.73
N SER A 4 -13.58 -22.95 -16.27
CA SER A 4 -12.69 -23.49 -15.21
C SER A 4 -11.20 -23.22 -15.49
N THR A 5 -10.77 -23.39 -16.74
CA THR A 5 -9.39 -23.17 -17.17
C THR A 5 -8.91 -21.73 -16.98
N ASN A 6 -9.79 -20.73 -17.12
CA ASN A 6 -9.44 -19.32 -16.94
C ASN A 6 -9.36 -18.94 -15.46
N GLN A 7 -10.14 -19.59 -14.61
CA GLN A 7 -10.00 -19.45 -13.15
C GLN A 7 -8.65 -20.02 -12.70
N ASP A 8 -8.22 -21.14 -13.28
CA ASP A 8 -6.93 -21.76 -12.95
C ASP A 8 -5.75 -20.82 -13.24
N TYR A 9 -5.76 -20.09 -14.37
CA TYR A 9 -4.70 -19.12 -14.68
C TYR A 9 -4.74 -17.88 -13.79
N PHE A 10 -5.93 -17.35 -13.44
CA PHE A 10 -6.05 -16.22 -12.52
C PHE A 10 -5.44 -16.56 -11.15
N LEU A 11 -5.72 -17.77 -10.67
CA LEU A 11 -5.20 -18.27 -9.41
C LEU A 11 -3.68 -18.42 -9.40
N LEU A 12 -2.96 -18.35 -10.53
CA LEU A 12 -1.48 -18.36 -10.53
C LEU A 12 -0.85 -17.04 -10.09
N PHE A 13 -1.62 -15.95 -10.13
CA PHE A 13 -1.11 -14.60 -9.89
C PHE A 13 -1.60 -13.98 -8.59
N VAL A 14 -2.61 -14.55 -7.95
CA VAL A 14 -3.06 -14.15 -6.61
C VAL A 14 -2.07 -14.61 -5.56
N GLN A 15 -2.04 -13.90 -4.43
CA GLN A 15 -1.32 -14.34 -3.24
C GLN A 15 -2.10 -15.48 -2.60
N ASP A 16 -1.77 -16.70 -3.02
CA ASP A 16 -2.10 -17.94 -2.31
C ASP A 16 -0.99 -18.22 -1.30
N ASN A 17 -1.30 -18.07 -0.01
CA ASN A 17 -0.32 -18.22 1.06
C ASN A 17 0.32 -19.61 1.08
N ARG A 18 -0.47 -20.66 0.80
CA ARG A 18 0.02 -22.04 0.77
C ARG A 18 1.05 -22.21 -0.33
N SER A 19 0.75 -21.75 -1.54
CA SER A 19 1.69 -21.80 -2.67
C SER A 19 2.94 -20.95 -2.45
N VAL A 20 2.80 -19.76 -1.86
CA VAL A 20 3.97 -18.93 -1.52
C VAL A 20 4.89 -19.63 -0.51
N ILE A 21 4.34 -20.21 0.54
CA ILE A 21 5.12 -20.77 1.65
C ILE A 21 5.67 -22.17 1.33
N HIS A 22 4.86 -23.06 0.76
CA HIS A 22 5.25 -24.46 0.55
C HIS A 22 5.89 -24.71 -0.81
N ASN A 23 5.48 -23.96 -1.85
CA ASN A 23 5.96 -24.16 -3.21
C ASN A 23 6.96 -23.07 -3.65
N PHE A 24 7.29 -22.11 -2.77
CA PHE A 24 8.19 -20.98 -3.05
C PHE A 24 7.77 -20.13 -4.25
N GLU A 25 6.46 -19.99 -4.48
CA GLU A 25 5.91 -19.22 -5.59
C GLU A 25 5.91 -17.71 -5.30
N ILE A 26 7.08 -17.16 -5.02
CA ILE A 26 7.28 -15.80 -4.50
C ILE A 26 6.80 -14.69 -5.43
N TRP A 27 6.68 -14.96 -6.74
CA TRP A 27 6.15 -13.98 -7.70
C TRP A 27 4.73 -13.54 -7.35
N ARG A 28 3.96 -14.41 -6.68
CA ARG A 28 2.58 -14.13 -6.23
C ARG A 28 2.49 -12.95 -5.28
N LEU A 29 3.53 -12.72 -4.47
CA LEU A 29 3.60 -11.55 -3.59
C LEU A 29 3.67 -10.24 -4.39
N PHE A 30 4.26 -10.29 -5.58
CA PHE A 30 4.37 -9.13 -6.47
C PHE A 30 3.16 -9.00 -7.38
N THR A 31 2.77 -10.09 -8.06
CA THR A 31 1.70 -10.05 -9.06
C THR A 31 0.33 -9.75 -8.47
N ALA A 32 0.07 -10.20 -7.23
CA ALA A 32 -1.18 -9.94 -6.52
C ALA A 32 -1.47 -8.44 -6.34
N MET A 33 -0.43 -7.59 -6.32
CA MET A 33 -0.56 -6.14 -6.19
C MET A 33 -1.26 -5.47 -7.38
N PHE A 34 -1.37 -6.16 -8.51
CA PHE A 34 -1.96 -5.63 -9.75
C PHE A 34 -3.33 -6.24 -10.09
N LEU A 35 -3.76 -7.22 -9.30
CA LEU A 35 -5.05 -7.88 -9.49
C LEU A 35 -6.14 -7.22 -8.64
N HIS A 36 -7.39 -7.31 -9.11
CA HIS A 36 -8.54 -6.75 -8.42
C HIS A 36 -9.70 -7.76 -8.46
N ALA A 37 -10.46 -7.83 -7.37
CA ALA A 37 -11.52 -8.83 -7.20
C ALA A 37 -12.73 -8.51 -8.08
N ASP A 38 -13.02 -7.22 -8.24
CA ASP A 38 -14.14 -6.69 -8.99
C ASP A 38 -13.88 -5.24 -9.43
N ILE A 39 -14.82 -4.69 -10.20
CA ILE A 39 -14.72 -3.35 -10.76
C ILE A 39 -14.76 -2.24 -9.68
N THR A 40 -15.47 -2.47 -8.58
CA THR A 40 -15.56 -1.50 -7.47
C THR A 40 -14.24 -1.42 -6.72
N HIS A 41 -13.61 -2.57 -6.47
CA HIS A 41 -12.28 -2.65 -5.88
C HIS A 41 -11.22 -2.01 -6.80
N LEU A 42 -11.30 -2.23 -8.11
CA LEU A 42 -10.43 -1.53 -9.07
C LEU A 42 -10.65 -0.01 -9.02
N PHE A 43 -11.91 0.42 -9.10
CA PHE A 43 -12.25 1.84 -9.10
C PHE A 43 -11.77 2.55 -7.83
N SER A 44 -11.99 1.97 -6.64
CA SER A 44 -11.56 2.56 -5.37
C SER A 44 -10.04 2.68 -5.27
N ASN A 45 -9.30 1.67 -5.72
CA ASN A 45 -7.84 1.73 -5.77
C ASN A 45 -7.34 2.79 -6.75
N MET A 46 -7.94 2.90 -7.94
CA MET A 46 -7.55 3.92 -8.92
C MET A 46 -7.85 5.34 -8.40
N LEU A 47 -8.99 5.54 -7.74
CA LEU A 47 -9.32 6.81 -7.10
C LEU A 47 -8.33 7.17 -5.99
N ALA A 48 -7.98 6.20 -5.14
CA ALA A 48 -6.99 6.42 -4.09
C ALA A 48 -5.59 6.73 -4.66
N LEU A 49 -5.17 6.03 -5.71
CA LEU A 49 -3.91 6.33 -6.42
C LEU A 49 -3.94 7.73 -7.03
N LEU A 50 -5.05 8.14 -7.62
CA LEU A 50 -5.20 9.50 -8.15
C LEU A 50 -5.03 10.53 -7.04
N ILE A 51 -5.70 10.36 -5.89
CA ILE A 51 -5.65 11.32 -4.78
C ILE A 51 -4.25 11.37 -4.14
N PHE A 52 -3.77 10.23 -3.64
CA PHE A 52 -2.52 10.20 -2.87
C PHE A 52 -1.29 10.29 -3.75
N GLY A 53 -1.33 9.72 -4.95
CA GLY A 53 -0.25 9.86 -5.92
C GLY A 53 -0.09 11.29 -6.42
N THR A 54 -1.18 11.96 -6.79
CA THR A 54 -1.11 13.38 -7.17
C THR A 54 -0.63 14.25 -6.02
N THR A 55 -1.03 13.94 -4.78
CA THR A 55 -0.55 14.65 -3.57
C THR A 55 0.96 14.52 -3.41
N LEU A 56 1.51 13.31 -3.54
CA LEU A 56 2.96 13.09 -3.45
C LEU A 56 3.72 13.80 -4.58
N GLU A 57 3.24 13.69 -5.81
CA GLU A 57 3.91 14.31 -6.98
C GLU A 57 3.84 15.85 -6.94
N THR A 58 2.66 16.42 -6.64
CA THR A 58 2.42 17.86 -6.73
C THR A 58 2.85 18.60 -5.47
N ASN A 59 2.43 18.14 -4.30
CA ASN A 59 2.67 18.87 -3.04
C ASN A 59 4.06 18.55 -2.48
N TYR A 60 4.51 17.30 -2.63
CA TYR A 60 5.78 16.83 -2.07
C TYR A 60 6.88 16.59 -3.10
N LYS A 61 6.64 16.92 -4.37
CA LYS A 61 7.61 16.83 -5.47
C LYS A 61 8.26 15.45 -5.60
N PHE A 62 7.48 14.39 -5.35
CA PHE A 62 7.95 13.03 -5.57
C PHE A 62 8.33 12.84 -7.04
N THR A 63 9.50 12.26 -7.27
CA THR A 63 9.85 11.77 -8.60
C THR A 63 9.14 10.46 -8.85
N LYS A 64 8.94 10.11 -10.12
CA LYS A 64 8.38 8.82 -10.54
C LYS A 64 9.09 7.63 -9.89
N SER A 65 10.41 7.73 -9.74
CA SER A 65 11.23 6.67 -9.10
C SER A 65 10.95 6.54 -7.60
N LYS A 66 10.83 7.66 -6.86
CA LYS A 66 10.46 7.63 -5.43
C LYS A 66 9.05 7.05 -5.26
N TYR A 67 8.12 7.48 -6.09
CA TYR A 67 6.75 6.98 -6.09
C TYR A 67 6.69 5.47 -6.31
N LEU A 68 7.34 4.99 -7.37
CA LEU A 68 7.36 3.57 -7.70
C LEU A 68 8.04 2.74 -6.62
N LEU A 69 9.14 3.25 -6.05
CA LEU A 69 9.82 2.60 -4.93
C LEU A 69 8.90 2.43 -3.72
N VAL A 70 8.24 3.52 -3.28
CA VAL A 70 7.32 3.46 -2.13
C VAL A 70 6.16 2.52 -2.44
N TYR A 71 5.54 2.61 -3.61
CA TYR A 71 4.42 1.75 -4.01
C TYR A 71 4.83 0.27 -3.99
N LEU A 72 5.87 -0.09 -4.74
CA LEU A 72 6.25 -1.50 -4.89
C LEU A 72 6.78 -2.10 -3.59
N VAL A 73 7.69 -1.40 -2.90
CA VAL A 73 8.33 -1.96 -1.69
C VAL A 73 7.36 -2.00 -0.52
N SER A 74 6.52 -0.97 -0.34
CA SER A 74 5.51 -1.01 0.74
C SER A 74 4.45 -2.09 0.48
N GLY A 75 4.01 -2.28 -0.77
CA GLY A 75 3.11 -3.37 -1.13
C GLY A 75 3.71 -4.74 -0.87
N LEU A 76 4.98 -4.94 -1.22
CA LEU A 76 5.70 -6.18 -0.91
C LEU A 76 5.84 -6.40 0.59
N ILE A 77 6.19 -5.37 1.36
CA ILE A 77 6.23 -5.44 2.84
C ILE A 77 4.86 -5.86 3.37
N GLY A 78 3.78 -5.23 2.91
CA GLY A 78 2.41 -5.58 3.27
C GLY A 78 2.10 -7.06 3.00
N ASN A 79 2.37 -7.52 1.78
CA ASN A 79 2.10 -8.89 1.37
C ASN A 79 2.93 -9.90 2.17
N ILE A 80 4.24 -9.66 2.34
CA ILE A 80 5.14 -10.52 3.11
C ILE A 80 4.68 -10.64 4.56
N PHE A 81 4.44 -9.52 5.25
CA PHE A 81 4.03 -9.58 6.65
C PHE A 81 2.63 -10.14 6.82
N SER A 82 1.74 -9.95 5.84
CA SER A 82 0.42 -10.58 5.90
C SER A 82 0.49 -12.11 5.99
N LEU A 83 1.48 -12.76 5.34
CA LEU A 83 1.68 -14.22 5.41
C LEU A 83 1.76 -14.76 6.85
N VAL A 84 2.22 -13.94 7.79
CA VAL A 84 2.38 -14.33 9.20
C VAL A 84 1.04 -14.36 9.95
N PHE A 85 0.09 -13.53 9.54
CA PHE A 85 -1.13 -13.27 10.32
C PHE A 85 -2.42 -13.76 9.65
N ILE A 86 -2.44 -13.96 8.33
CA ILE A 86 -3.60 -14.52 7.63
C ILE A 86 -3.47 -16.05 7.46
N PRO A 87 -4.57 -16.82 7.54
CA PRO A 87 -4.54 -18.28 7.41
C PRO A 87 -3.88 -18.77 6.13
N LEU A 88 -3.28 -19.97 6.17
CA LEU A 88 -2.60 -20.59 5.02
C LEU A 88 -3.52 -20.81 3.81
N ASP A 89 -4.80 -21.06 4.04
CA ASP A 89 -5.79 -21.31 2.97
C ASP A 89 -6.48 -20.02 2.48
N SER A 90 -5.86 -18.86 2.72
CA SER A 90 -6.37 -17.56 2.30
C SER A 90 -5.77 -17.10 0.97
N TYR A 91 -6.59 -16.47 0.16
CA TYR A 91 -6.17 -15.74 -1.04
C TYR A 91 -6.19 -14.23 -0.76
N SER A 92 -5.19 -13.51 -1.27
CA SER A 92 -5.15 -12.05 -1.23
C SER A 92 -4.74 -11.47 -2.57
N LEU A 93 -5.31 -10.31 -2.90
CA LEU A 93 -5.02 -9.55 -4.11
C LEU A 93 -5.49 -8.10 -3.93
N GLY A 94 -4.85 -7.18 -4.64
CA GLY A 94 -5.19 -5.76 -4.59
C GLY A 94 -3.98 -4.85 -4.49
N ALA A 95 -4.09 -3.67 -5.10
CA ALA A 95 -3.13 -2.58 -4.97
C ALA A 95 -3.15 -1.91 -3.58
N SER A 96 -4.17 -2.19 -2.76
CA SER A 96 -4.48 -1.45 -1.54
C SER A 96 -3.33 -1.44 -0.52
N GLY A 97 -2.61 -2.55 -0.31
CA GLY A 97 -1.44 -2.56 0.57
C GLY A 97 -0.36 -1.55 0.16
N ALA A 98 -0.09 -1.43 -1.14
CA ALA A 98 0.83 -0.43 -1.68
C ALA A 98 0.28 1.00 -1.57
N ILE A 99 -1.03 1.18 -1.77
CA ILE A 99 -1.72 2.47 -1.59
C ILE A 99 -1.62 2.92 -0.13
N PHE A 100 -1.82 2.03 0.85
CA PHE A 100 -1.57 2.33 2.25
C PHE A 100 -0.12 2.76 2.50
N GLY A 101 0.84 2.21 1.77
CA GLY A 101 2.22 2.71 1.73
C GLY A 101 2.34 4.16 1.23
N LEU A 102 1.64 4.52 0.15
CA LEU A 102 1.60 5.91 -0.31
C LEU A 102 0.94 6.85 0.72
N ILE A 103 -0.11 6.39 1.38
CA ILE A 103 -0.76 7.12 2.48
C ILE A 103 0.23 7.32 3.64
N GLY A 104 0.99 6.28 4.01
CA GLY A 104 2.06 6.39 5.00
C GLY A 104 3.12 7.43 4.61
N ALA A 105 3.55 7.43 3.34
CA ALA A 105 4.47 8.43 2.84
C ALA A 105 3.91 9.85 2.91
N VAL A 106 2.61 10.05 2.62
CA VAL A 106 1.96 11.36 2.79
C VAL A 106 1.95 11.79 4.26
N ILE A 107 1.57 10.90 5.18
CA ILE A 107 1.49 11.23 6.62
C ILE A 107 2.83 11.65 7.19
N ILE A 108 3.90 10.91 6.89
CA ILE A 108 5.21 11.26 7.43
C ILE A 108 5.69 12.61 6.91
N LEU A 109 5.30 13.00 5.69
CA LEU A 109 5.64 14.31 5.13
C LEU A 109 4.78 15.43 5.75
N ILE A 110 3.48 15.19 5.98
CA ILE A 110 2.61 16.13 6.70
C ILE A 110 3.19 16.45 8.08
N ILE A 111 3.65 15.44 8.83
CA ILE A 111 4.26 15.62 10.16
C ILE A 111 5.41 16.65 10.13
N PHE A 112 6.14 16.75 9.03
CA PHE A 112 7.31 17.64 8.90
C PHE A 112 7.04 18.93 8.13
N ASP A 113 5.88 19.08 7.48
CA ASP A 113 5.60 20.21 6.57
C ASP A 113 4.44 21.08 7.07
N ASP A 114 3.36 20.46 7.55
CA ASP A 114 2.17 21.18 7.98
C ASP A 114 1.48 20.44 9.14
N PRO A 115 1.93 20.66 10.39
CA PRO A 115 1.32 20.03 11.55
C PRO A 115 -0.13 20.48 11.80
N SER A 116 -0.59 21.57 11.16
CA SER A 116 -1.96 22.08 11.37
C SER A 116 -3.03 21.13 10.81
N ILE A 117 -2.72 20.41 9.73
CA ILE A 117 -3.63 19.43 9.11
C ILE A 117 -3.41 18.00 9.62
N LEU A 118 -2.37 17.78 10.44
CA LEU A 118 -1.96 16.43 10.87
C LEU A 118 -3.08 15.70 11.61
N LEU A 119 -3.81 16.38 12.50
CA LEU A 119 -4.90 15.76 13.25
C LEU A 119 -5.98 15.23 12.31
N PHE A 120 -6.38 16.02 11.31
CA PHE A 120 -7.36 15.61 10.31
C PHE A 120 -6.84 14.44 9.46
N ALA A 121 -5.58 14.49 9.05
CA ALA A 121 -4.95 13.41 8.29
C ALA A 121 -4.91 12.10 9.10
N LEU A 122 -4.59 12.17 10.39
CA LEU A 122 -4.60 11.00 11.28
C LEU A 122 -6.00 10.44 11.49
N PHE A 123 -7.03 11.29 11.62
CA PHE A 123 -8.43 10.82 11.67
C PHE A 123 -8.83 10.09 10.38
N TYR A 124 -8.43 10.61 9.22
CA TYR A 124 -8.70 9.96 7.94
C TYR A 124 -8.02 8.59 7.87
N VAL A 125 -6.73 8.51 8.22
CA VAL A 125 -5.99 7.24 8.26
C VAL A 125 -6.60 6.25 9.24
N ALA A 126 -6.97 6.70 10.43
CA ALA A 126 -7.64 5.86 11.42
C ALA A 126 -8.96 5.30 10.87
N TYR A 127 -9.74 6.11 10.14
CA TYR A 127 -10.97 5.68 9.47
C TYR A 127 -10.69 4.60 8.41
N PHE A 128 -9.70 4.78 7.52
CA PHE A 128 -9.37 3.76 6.50
C PHE A 128 -8.82 2.47 7.12
N LEU A 129 -7.97 2.57 8.14
CA LEU A 129 -7.48 1.39 8.86
C LEU A 129 -8.61 0.68 9.59
N PHE A 130 -9.54 1.41 10.22
CA PHE A 130 -10.73 0.81 10.84
C PHE A 130 -11.63 0.12 9.80
N ALA A 131 -11.91 0.78 8.67
CA ALA A 131 -12.67 0.20 7.56
C ALA A 131 -11.98 -1.07 6.99
N SER A 132 -10.66 -1.18 7.13
CA SER A 132 -9.88 -2.34 6.68
C SER A 132 -10.13 -3.61 7.49
N PHE A 133 -10.83 -3.56 8.62
CA PHE A 133 -11.27 -4.74 9.37
C PHE A 133 -12.56 -5.35 8.81
N SER A 134 -13.10 -4.82 7.71
CA SER A 134 -14.26 -5.39 7.03
C SER A 134 -13.94 -6.81 6.50
N PRO A 135 -14.92 -7.73 6.49
CA PRO A 135 -14.72 -9.07 5.94
C PRO A 135 -14.19 -9.06 4.51
N GLY A 136 -13.20 -9.92 4.21
CA GLY A 136 -12.59 -10.03 2.88
C GLY A 136 -11.47 -9.01 2.60
N VAL A 137 -11.11 -8.16 3.57
CA VAL A 137 -10.00 -7.21 3.44
C VAL A 137 -8.75 -7.74 4.13
N ASN A 138 -7.59 -7.63 3.48
CA ASN A 138 -6.31 -7.96 4.09
C ASN A 138 -5.79 -6.79 4.94
N THR A 139 -6.30 -6.68 6.17
CA THR A 139 -5.93 -5.62 7.11
C THR A 139 -4.43 -5.59 7.40
N TRP A 140 -3.78 -6.75 7.46
CA TRP A 140 -2.35 -6.84 7.75
C TRP A 140 -1.50 -6.26 6.62
N ALA A 141 -1.87 -6.53 5.35
CA ALA A 141 -1.21 -5.87 4.22
C ALA A 141 -1.35 -4.34 4.27
N HIS A 142 -2.49 -3.82 4.73
CA HIS A 142 -2.69 -2.38 4.89
C HIS A 142 -1.84 -1.79 6.01
N ILE A 143 -1.80 -2.43 7.19
CA ILE A 143 -1.01 -1.97 8.33
C ILE A 143 0.48 -1.96 7.98
N PHE A 144 1.02 -3.09 7.49
CA PHE A 144 2.44 -3.19 7.20
C PHE A 144 2.85 -2.42 5.94
N GLY A 145 1.94 -2.29 4.97
CA GLY A 145 2.10 -1.37 3.84
C GLY A 145 2.23 0.07 4.32
N PHE A 146 1.33 0.53 5.19
CA PHE A 146 1.38 1.87 5.78
C PHE A 146 2.68 2.14 6.55
N LEU A 147 3.12 1.19 7.39
CA LEU A 147 4.38 1.29 8.13
C LEU A 147 5.60 1.33 7.19
N GLY A 148 5.62 0.50 6.15
CA GLY A 148 6.64 0.55 5.10
C GLY A 148 6.67 1.91 4.40
N GLY A 149 5.48 2.46 4.13
CA GLY A 149 5.28 3.78 3.57
C GLY A 149 5.83 4.92 4.41
N LEU A 150 5.54 4.93 5.72
CA LEU A 150 6.10 5.90 6.66
C LEU A 150 7.63 5.91 6.61
N LEU A 151 8.23 4.71 6.66
CA LEU A 151 9.68 4.57 6.63
C LEU A 151 10.27 5.03 5.29
N LEU A 152 9.75 4.53 4.17
CA LEU A 152 10.29 4.83 2.85
C LEU A 152 10.03 6.27 2.42
N GLY A 153 8.89 6.85 2.80
CA GLY A 153 8.59 8.27 2.60
C GLY A 153 9.59 9.17 3.32
N TYR A 154 9.91 8.85 4.58
CA TYR A 154 10.95 9.55 5.33
C TYR A 154 12.32 9.43 4.66
N LEU A 155 12.76 8.20 4.37
CA LEU A 155 14.09 7.95 3.80
C LEU A 155 14.26 8.60 2.42
N SER A 156 13.23 8.54 1.59
CA SER A 156 13.27 9.08 0.22
C SER A 156 13.29 10.61 0.19
N ASN A 157 12.82 11.28 1.24
CA ASN A 157 12.73 12.74 1.33
C ASN A 157 13.53 13.33 2.50
N PHE A 158 14.48 12.57 3.05
CA PHE A 158 15.23 12.96 4.24
C PHE A 158 15.95 14.30 4.10
N LYS A 159 16.55 14.56 2.92
CA LYS A 159 17.29 15.80 2.66
C LYS A 159 16.34 17.01 2.63
N GLU A 160 15.22 16.86 1.96
CA GLU A 160 14.18 17.86 1.81
C GLU A 160 13.53 18.18 3.16
N ILE A 161 13.24 17.15 3.98
CA ILE A 161 12.75 17.30 5.36
C ILE A 161 13.75 18.09 6.21
N LYS A 162 15.05 17.74 6.12
CA LYS A 162 16.10 18.43 6.90
C LYS A 162 16.25 19.90 6.49
N GLN A 163 16.14 20.20 5.20
CA GLN A 163 16.21 21.58 4.70
C GLN A 163 15.06 22.43 5.24
N ARG A 164 13.81 21.96 5.21
CA ARG A 164 12.64 22.72 5.71
C ARG A 164 12.82 23.12 7.18
N LYS A 165 13.23 22.18 8.03
CA LYS A 165 13.53 22.45 9.45
C LYS A 165 14.63 23.49 9.70
N LEU A 166 15.53 23.72 8.75
CA LEU A 166 16.61 24.71 8.91
C LEU A 166 16.17 26.14 8.57
N TYR A 167 15.04 26.32 7.86
CA TYR A 167 14.52 27.63 7.47
C TYR A 167 13.32 28.09 8.32
N ASP A 168 12.77 27.21 9.17
CA ASP A 168 11.70 27.52 10.13
C ASP A 168 12.23 27.98 11.52
N TYR A 169 13.55 28.24 11.63
CA TYR A 169 14.25 28.87 12.77
C TYR A 169 15.08 30.06 12.27
#